data_AF-A0A820GGA7-F1
#
_entry.id   AF-A0A820GGA7-F1
#
_cell.length_a   1.000
_cell.length_b   1.000
_cell.length_c   1.000
_cell.angle_alpha   90.00
_cell.angle_beta   90.00
_cell.angle_gamma   90.00
#
_symmetry.space_group_name_H-M   'P 1'
#
loop_
_entity.id
_entity.type
_entity.pdbx_description
1 polymer ?
#
loop_
_entity_poly.entity_id
_entity_poly.type
_entity_poly.pdbx_seq_one_letter_code
_entity_poly.pdbx_strand_id
1 'polypeptide(L)' 'MTDEPIYFYDLDAPYGEFGNFYPAPIQLDGLTWPTSEQYFQAQKFSLQREQ' A
#
# COMPACT_ATOMS: atom_id res chain seq x y z
N MET A 1 19.23 -7.40 -22.88
CA MET A 1 18.25 -7.09 -21.81
C MET A 1 18.33 -8.29 -20.88
N THR A 2 18.94 -8.16 -19.71
CA THR A 2 19.00 -9.27 -18.76
C THR A 2 17.65 -9.34 -18.04
N ASP A 3 17.05 -10.53 -18.02
CA ASP A 3 15.78 -10.83 -17.36
C ASP A 3 16.02 -11.06 -15.86
N GLU A 4 16.83 -10.19 -15.24
CA GLU A 4 17.23 -10.35 -13.84
C GLU A 4 16.13 -9.84 -12.91
N PRO A 5 15.75 -10.62 -11.89
CA PRO A 5 14.71 -10.22 -10.95
C PRO A 5 15.14 -9.00 -10.12
N ILE A 6 14.18 -8.11 -9.84
CA ILE A 6 14.36 -6.96 -8.95
C ILE A 6 13.90 -7.36 -7.56
N TYR A 7 14.81 -7.29 -6.59
CA TYR A 7 14.50 -7.51 -5.18
C TYR A 7 14.39 -6.16 -4.45
N PHE A 8 13.35 -6.01 -3.65
CA PHE A 8 13.06 -4.81 -2.87
C PHE A 8 12.45 -5.20 -1.52
N TYR A 9 12.66 -4.39 -0.48
CA TYR A 9 12.18 -4.71 0.87
C TYR A 9 11.93 -3.45 1.73
N ASP A 10 12.88 -2.52 1.74
CA ASP A 10 12.80 -1.33 2.58
C ASP A 10 12.23 -0.11 1.83
N LEU A 11 11.49 0.71 2.56
CA LEU A 11 10.87 1.94 2.04
C LEU A 11 11.92 2.96 1.57
N ASP A 12 13.03 3.06 2.30
CA ASP A 12 14.13 4.00 2.05
C ASP A 12 15.20 3.43 1.11
N ALA A 13 15.03 2.20 0.64
CA ALA A 13 15.93 1.54 -0.31
C ALA A 13 15.45 1.75 -1.76
N PRO A 14 16.30 1.44 -2.76
CA PRO A 14 15.85 1.42 -4.15
C PRO A 14 14.59 0.58 -4.31
N TYR A 15 13.64 1.09 -5.11
CA TYR A 15 12.36 0.44 -5.38
C TYR A 15 11.39 0.37 -4.18
N GLY A 16 11.61 1.19 -3.15
CA GLY A 16 10.70 1.34 -2.02
C GLY A 16 9.29 1.74 -2.43
N GLU A 17 9.12 2.39 -3.60
CA GLU A 17 7.83 2.72 -4.21
C GLU A 17 6.97 1.51 -4.57
N PHE A 18 7.55 0.31 -4.65
CA PHE A 18 6.80 -0.93 -4.88
C PHE A 18 6.24 -1.54 -3.59
N GLY A 19 6.59 -1.00 -2.41
CA GLY A 19 6.04 -1.43 -1.13
C GLY A 19 4.68 -0.81 -0.82
N ASN A 20 3.80 -1.57 -0.16
CA ASN A 20 2.45 -1.10 0.22
C ASN A 20 2.43 0.05 1.24
N PHE A 21 3.55 0.27 1.93
CA PHE A 21 3.73 1.34 2.90
C PHE A 21 4.23 2.64 2.26
N TYR A 22 4.53 2.62 0.95
CA TYR A 22 4.99 3.81 0.26
C TYR A 22 3.91 4.90 0.27
N PRO A 23 4.26 6.17 0.57
CA PRO A 23 3.33 7.30 0.60
C PRO A 23 2.92 7.74 -0.81
N ALA A 24 2.22 6.86 -1.52
CA ALA A 24 1.52 7.14 -2.77
C ALA A 24 0.01 7.21 -2.49
N PRO A 25 -0.55 8.43 -2.32
CA PRO A 25 -1.96 8.57 -2.01
C PRO A 25 -2.85 7.99 -3.13
N ILE A 26 -3.85 7.20 -2.73
CA ILE A 26 -4.84 6.60 -3.63
C ILE A 26 -6.25 7.12 -3.29
N GLN A 27 -7.09 7.29 -4.31
CA GLN A 27 -8.49 7.65 -4.13
C GLN A 27 -9.37 6.42 -4.30
N LEU A 28 -10.09 6.03 -3.25
CA LEU A 28 -10.94 4.84 -3.24
C LEU A 28 -12.06 5.01 -2.21
N ASP A 29 -13.27 4.54 -2.55
CA ASP A 29 -14.48 4.66 -1.71
C ASP A 29 -14.81 6.11 -1.29
N GLY A 30 -14.52 7.07 -2.18
CA GLY A 30 -14.74 8.50 -1.91
C GLY A 30 -13.78 9.13 -0.89
N LEU A 31 -12.73 8.40 -0.48
CA LEU A 31 -11.70 8.85 0.45
C LEU A 31 -10.32 8.84 -0.22
N THR A 32 -9.42 9.69 0.29
CA THR A 32 -8.00 9.67 -0.07
C THR A 32 -7.23 8.91 1.02
N TRP A 33 -6.60 7.81 0.65
CA TRP A 33 -5.81 6.97 1.53
C TRP A 33 -4.32 7.26 1.32
N PRO A 34 -3.55 7.56 2.38
CA PRO A 34 -2.12 7.87 2.26
C PRO A 34 -1.27 6.75 1.65
N THR A 35 -1.62 5.48 1.90
CA THR A 35 -0.94 4.30 1.34
C THR A 35 -1.96 3.19 1.04
N SER A 36 -1.58 2.23 0.21
CA SER A 36 -2.42 1.04 -0.06
C SER A 36 -2.60 0.19 1.20
N GLU A 37 -1.57 0.07 2.04
CA GLU A 37 -1.65 -0.66 3.30
C GLU A 37 -2.68 -0.07 4.26
N GLN A 38 -2.79 1.26 4.34
CA GLN A 38 -3.77 1.90 5.24
C GLN A 38 -5.20 1.58 4.83
N TYR A 39 -5.49 1.59 3.51
CA TYR A 39 -6.78 1.13 3.01
C TYR A 39 -7.01 -0.35 3.37
N PHE A 40 -6.01 -1.22 3.13
CA PHE A 40 -6.11 -2.65 3.45
C PHE A 40 -6.42 -2.90 4.93
N GLN A 41 -5.78 -2.16 5.85
CA GLN A 41 -6.03 -2.28 7.28
C GLN A 41 -7.42 -1.78 7.68
N ALA A 42 -7.91 -0.69 7.08
CA ALA A 42 -9.25 -0.17 7.36
C ALA A 42 -10.35 -1.19 7.00
N GLN A 43 -10.17 -1.91 5.89
CA GLN A 43 -11.15 -2.90 5.44
C GLN A 43 -11.26 -4.12 6.35
N LYS A 44 -10.22 -4.46 7.13
CA LYS A 44 -10.26 -5.58 8.09
C LYS A 44 -11.33 -5.42 9.16
N PHE A 45 -11.65 -4.18 9.53
CA PHE A 45 -12.59 -3.85 10.60
C PHE A 45 -13.91 -3.27 10.09
N SER A 46 -14.08 -3.16 8.77
CA SER A 46 -15.31 -2.64 8.14
C SER A 46 -16.56 -3.45 8.52
N LEU A 47 -16.42 -4.77 8.69
CA LEU A 47 -17.50 -5.68 9.10
C LEU A 47 -17.84 -5.62 10.61
N GLN A 48 -17.04 -4.94 11.45
CA GLN A 48 -17.27 -4.86 12.91
C GLN A 48 -17.96 -3.56 13.35
N ARG A 49 -18.16 -2.59 12.45
CA ARG A 49 -18.78 -1.30 12.79
C ARG A 49 -20.30 -1.25 12.59
N GLU A 50 -20.93 -2.35 12.19
CA GLU A 50 -22.38 -2.49 12.00
C GLU A 50 -23.07 -3.33 13.11
N GLN A 51 -22.50 -3.38 14.32
CA GLN A 51 -23.14 -3.96 15.51
C GLN A 51 -23.39 -2.91 16.60
#